data_AF-A0AAU1KWG8-F1
#
_entry.id   AF-A0AAU1KWG8-F1
#
_cell.length_a   1.000
_cell.length_b   1.000
_cell.length_c   1.000
_cell.angle_alpha   90.00
_cell.angle_beta   90.00
_cell.angle_gamma   90.00
#
_symmetry.space_group_name_H-M   'P 1'
#
loop_
_entity.id
_entity.type
_entity.pdbx_description
1 polymer ?
#
loop_
_entity_poly.entity_id
_entity_poly.type
_entity_poly.pdbx_seq_one_letter_code
_entity_poly.pdbx_strand_id
1 'polypeptide(L)'
;MTTFRKIVTGVATVAAAFGGVFTAGPSAVADGKWCNHSVCIETYDTGTYLGRVEVSVTNTNQPNRISARVWTTNGWSANAKAEDVAKFRTYRDQVYPQRHFPAGTRLCAEGFRGGSSVGLPCVTLTS
;
A
#
# COMPACT_ATOMS: atom_id res chain seq x y z
N MET A 1 46.90 -28.80 -20.71
CA MET A 1 47.58 -27.58 -20.23
C MET A 1 46.56 -26.46 -20.37
N THR A 2 46.04 -25.79 -19.34
CA THR A 2 46.60 -25.09 -18.16
C THR A 2 45.49 -25.03 -17.07
N THR A 3 45.60 -25.55 -15.85
CA THR A 3 46.39 -25.15 -14.65
C THR A 3 46.05 -23.78 -14.03
N PHE A 4 45.23 -23.84 -12.97
CA PHE A 4 45.32 -23.14 -11.66
C PHE A 4 44.75 -21.72 -11.38
N ARG A 5 43.88 -21.74 -10.33
CA ARG A 5 43.78 -20.86 -9.14
C ARG A 5 43.17 -19.46 -9.27
N LYS A 6 42.11 -19.23 -8.48
CA LYS A 6 42.19 -18.49 -7.19
C LYS A 6 40.87 -18.57 -6.41
N ILE A 7 40.91 -19.31 -5.30
CA ILE A 7 40.09 -19.02 -4.11
C ILE A 7 40.91 -18.04 -3.29
N VAL A 8 40.40 -16.82 -3.06
CA VAL A 8 40.86 -15.94 -1.98
C VAL A 8 39.63 -15.30 -1.35
N THR A 9 39.45 -15.65 -0.08
CA THR A 9 38.59 -15.09 0.95
C THR A 9 38.63 -13.57 1.07
N GLY A 10 37.47 -12.95 1.25
CA GLY A 10 37.32 -11.60 1.79
C GLY A 10 36.18 -11.58 2.82
N VAL A 11 36.52 -11.66 4.10
CA VAL A 11 35.62 -11.41 5.23
C VAL A 11 35.63 -9.92 5.56
N ALA A 12 34.47 -9.42 5.99
CA ALA A 12 34.17 -8.15 6.64
C ALA A 12 33.95 -6.91 5.75
N THR A 13 32.72 -6.37 5.78
CA THR A 13 32.39 -5.17 6.58
C THR A 13 30.87 -4.97 6.64
N VAL A 14 30.39 -4.67 7.86
CA VAL A 14 29.00 -4.35 8.21
C VAL A 14 28.55 -3.06 7.52
N ALA A 15 27.39 -3.07 6.87
CA ALA A 15 26.69 -1.84 6.49
C ALA A 15 25.16 -2.02 6.61
N ALA A 16 24.65 -1.47 7.71
CA ALA A 16 23.35 -0.82 7.88
C ALA A 16 22.09 -1.48 7.27
N ALA A 17 21.21 -1.87 8.18
CA ALA A 17 19.79 -2.05 7.94
C ALA A 17 19.17 -0.91 7.13
N PHE A 18 18.60 -1.24 5.97
CA PHE A 18 17.35 -0.67 5.47
C PHE A 18 16.64 -1.78 4.70
N GLY A 19 15.40 -2.10 5.10
CA GLY A 19 14.59 -3.13 4.46
C GLY A 19 14.52 -2.90 2.96
N GLY A 20 15.11 -3.81 2.20
CA GLY A 20 15.08 -3.81 0.74
C GLY A 20 13.63 -3.88 0.30
N VAL A 21 13.13 -2.73 -0.14
CA VAL A 21 11.90 -2.59 -0.93
C VAL A 21 12.00 -3.60 -2.06
N PHE A 22 11.16 -4.64 -2.03
CA PHE A 22 11.01 -5.53 -3.16
C PHE A 22 10.40 -4.72 -4.29
N THR A 23 11.25 -4.25 -5.20
CA THR A 23 10.89 -3.80 -6.53
C THR A 23 10.52 -5.03 -7.36
N ALA A 24 9.28 -5.50 -7.20
CA ALA A 24 8.61 -6.31 -8.22
C ALA A 24 7.81 -5.33 -9.09
N GLY A 25 8.15 -5.27 -10.39
CA GLY A 25 7.65 -4.26 -11.32
C GLY A 25 6.12 -4.20 -11.35
N PRO A 26 5.52 -3.00 -11.34
CA PRO A 26 4.07 -2.85 -11.28
C PRO A 26 3.47 -3.37 -12.59
N SER A 27 2.35 -4.09 -12.47
CA SER A 27 1.36 -4.13 -13.53
C SER A 27 0.97 -2.70 -13.88
N ALA A 28 0.61 -2.46 -15.13
CA ALA A 28 0.62 -1.14 -15.74
C ALA A 28 -0.19 -0.05 -15.00
N VAL A 29 -1.19 -0.38 -14.17
CA VAL A 29 -2.06 0.58 -13.48
C VAL A 29 -1.82 0.63 -11.96
N ALA A 30 -0.80 -0.09 -11.47
CA ALA A 30 -0.39 -0.27 -10.07
C ALA A 30 -1.21 -1.32 -9.29
N ASP A 31 -1.18 -2.62 -9.64
CA ASP A 31 -1.60 -3.72 -8.76
C ASP A 31 -0.51 -3.94 -7.69
N GLY A 32 -0.92 -3.98 -6.43
CA GLY A 32 0.03 -4.16 -5.33
C GLY A 32 -0.51 -3.68 -3.99
N LYS A 33 0.35 -3.74 -2.97
CA LYS A 33 0.03 -3.37 -1.60
C LYS A 33 1.01 -2.34 -1.05
N TRP A 34 0.49 -1.23 -0.53
CA TRP A 34 1.28 -0.17 0.11
C TRP A 34 0.77 0.08 1.51
N CYS A 35 1.67 -0.02 2.50
CA CYS A 35 1.33 0.12 3.90
C CYS A 35 2.17 1.21 4.57
N ASN A 36 1.56 1.91 5.53
CA ASN A 36 2.27 2.53 6.63
C ASN A 36 2.03 1.74 7.92
N HIS A 37 2.40 2.30 9.07
CA HIS A 37 2.25 1.63 10.37
C HIS A 37 0.81 1.22 10.71
N SER A 38 -0.21 1.94 10.21
CA SER A 38 -1.61 1.77 10.61
C SER A 38 -2.55 1.44 9.47
N VAL A 39 -2.21 1.80 8.24
CA VAL A 39 -3.09 1.77 7.07
C VAL A 39 -2.37 1.10 5.90
N CYS A 40 -3.04 0.14 5.27
CA CYS A 40 -2.61 -0.48 4.03
C CYS A 40 -3.64 -0.22 2.93
N ILE A 41 -3.16 -0.02 1.71
CA ILE A 41 -3.96 -0.03 0.49
C ILE A 41 -3.52 -1.19 -0.37
N GLU A 42 -4.48 -1.87 -0.98
CA GLU A 42 -4.24 -2.93 -1.93
C GLU A 42 -5.11 -2.68 -3.14
N THR A 43 -4.49 -2.47 -4.29
CA THR A 43 -5.17 -2.18 -5.54
C THR A 43 -5.21 -3.44 -6.39
N TYR A 44 -6.33 -3.62 -7.08
CA TYR A 44 -6.56 -4.71 -8.00
C TYR A 44 -6.97 -4.11 -9.33
N ASP A 45 -6.12 -4.31 -10.32
CA ASP A 45 -6.33 -3.79 -11.65
C ASP A 45 -7.01 -4.83 -12.55
N THR A 46 -7.88 -4.35 -13.43
CA THR A 46 -8.52 -5.20 -14.44
C THR A 46 -8.24 -4.60 -15.82
N GLY A 47 -7.15 -5.04 -16.45
CA GLY A 47 -6.67 -4.48 -17.72
C GLY A 47 -6.06 -3.09 -17.51
N THR A 48 -6.58 -2.08 -18.20
CA THR A 48 -6.13 -0.68 -18.08
C THR A 48 -6.91 0.12 -17.02
N TYR A 49 -7.87 -0.49 -16.33
CA TYR A 49 -8.72 0.17 -15.33
C TYR A 49 -8.31 -0.20 -13.90
N LEU A 50 -8.37 0.77 -12.99
CA LEU A 50 -8.32 0.51 -11.56
C LEU A 50 -9.68 -0.06 -11.13
N GLY A 51 -9.73 -1.38 -10.93
CA GLY A 51 -10.98 -2.11 -10.71
C GLY A 51 -11.48 -1.96 -9.27
N ARG A 52 -10.60 -2.29 -8.32
CA ARG A 52 -10.90 -2.28 -6.89
C ARG A 52 -9.71 -1.78 -6.10
N VAL A 53 -9.99 -1.01 -5.05
CA VAL A 53 -9.01 -0.62 -4.04
C VAL A 53 -9.52 -1.07 -2.70
N GLU A 54 -8.76 -1.93 -2.05
CA GLU A 54 -9.01 -2.35 -0.69
C GLU A 54 -8.18 -1.50 0.27
N VAL A 55 -8.78 -1.11 1.37
CA VAL A 55 -8.14 -0.40 2.46
C VAL A 55 -8.25 -1.22 3.73
N SER A 56 -7.14 -1.36 4.42
CA SER A 56 -7.07 -1.99 5.74
C SER A 56 -6.56 -1.00 6.76
N VAL A 57 -7.21 -0.91 7.93
CA VAL A 57 -6.76 -0.05 9.04
C VAL A 57 -6.65 -0.90 10.30
N THR A 58 -5.44 -1.02 10.82
CA THR A 58 -5.17 -1.75 12.06
C THR A 58 -5.79 -1.00 13.23
N ASN A 59 -6.59 -1.66 14.07
CA ASN A 59 -7.08 -1.06 15.32
C ASN A 59 -6.14 -1.36 16.49
N THR A 60 -6.22 -0.54 17.54
CA THR A 60 -5.38 -0.64 18.74
C THR A 60 -6.07 -1.44 19.85
N ASN A 61 -5.61 -1.24 21.08
CA ASN A 61 -6.09 -1.89 22.29
C ASN A 61 -7.49 -1.46 22.75
N GLN A 62 -8.15 -0.53 22.04
CA GLN A 62 -9.50 -0.06 22.34
C GLN A 62 -10.42 -0.22 21.12
N PRO A 63 -11.73 -0.50 21.33
CA PRO A 63 -12.69 -0.46 20.24
C PRO A 63 -12.79 0.97 19.70
N ASN A 64 -12.83 1.10 18.38
CA ASN A 64 -12.94 2.41 17.72
C ASN A 64 -13.88 2.29 16.53
N ARG A 65 -14.65 3.35 16.28
CA ARG A 65 -15.29 3.53 14.98
C ARG A 65 -14.22 3.86 13.96
N ILE A 66 -14.04 2.98 12.98
CA ILE A 66 -13.05 3.15 11.92
C ILE A 66 -13.76 3.46 10.62
N SER A 67 -13.21 4.39 9.87
CA SER A 67 -13.59 4.66 8.49
C SER A 67 -12.33 4.83 7.65
N ALA A 68 -12.48 4.69 6.34
CA ALA A 68 -11.41 4.99 5.41
C ALA A 68 -11.94 5.79 4.21
N ARG A 69 -11.03 6.54 3.59
CA ARG A 69 -11.32 7.30 2.36
C ARG A 69 -10.20 7.06 1.37
N VAL A 70 -10.55 6.67 0.16
CA VAL A 70 -9.62 6.60 -0.96
C VAL A 70 -9.83 7.83 -1.82
N TRP A 71 -8.75 8.48 -2.22
CA TRP A 71 -8.81 9.65 -3.07
C TRP A 71 -7.60 9.71 -3.98
N THR A 72 -7.72 10.53 -5.02
CA THR A 72 -6.70 10.70 -6.04
C THR A 72 -6.40 12.18 -6.23
N THR A 73 -5.17 12.49 -6.63
CA THR A 73 -4.75 13.88 -6.87
C THR A 73 -5.46 14.52 -8.06
N ASN A 74 -6.10 13.73 -8.93
CA ASN A 74 -6.88 14.22 -10.06
C ASN A 74 -8.37 14.46 -9.73
N GLY A 75 -8.76 14.36 -8.45
CA GLY A 75 -10.07 14.78 -7.95
C GLY A 75 -11.11 13.68 -7.74
N TRP A 76 -10.80 12.41 -8.03
CA TRP A 76 -11.70 11.32 -7.65
C TRP A 76 -11.52 10.96 -6.18
N SER A 77 -12.61 10.71 -5.47
CA SER A 77 -12.59 10.16 -4.12
C SER A 77 -13.80 9.28 -3.85
N ALA A 78 -13.63 8.32 -2.96
CA ALA A 78 -14.68 7.45 -2.45
C ALA A 78 -14.43 7.17 -0.96
N ASN A 79 -15.50 7.20 -0.18
CA ASN A 79 -15.45 6.76 1.20
C ASN A 79 -15.72 5.26 1.26
N ALA A 80 -14.91 4.55 2.02
CA ALA A 80 -15.20 3.19 2.42
C ALA A 80 -16.21 3.19 3.58
N LYS A 81 -16.76 2.03 3.94
CA LYS A 81 -17.74 1.90 5.02
C LYS A 81 -17.18 2.39 6.35
N ALA A 82 -18.03 2.87 7.24
CA ALA A 82 -17.63 3.16 8.62
C ALA A 82 -18.25 2.09 9.54
N GLU A 83 -17.43 1.45 10.37
CA GLU A 83 -17.90 0.41 11.30
C GLU A 83 -17.16 0.46 12.64
N ASP A 84 -17.82 -0.04 13.68
CA ASP A 84 -17.20 -0.19 14.99
C ASP A 84 -16.34 -1.45 15.02
N VAL A 85 -15.04 -1.26 15.17
CA VAL A 85 -14.05 -2.33 15.13
C VAL A 85 -13.59 -2.64 16.54
N ALA A 86 -13.68 -3.90 16.93
CA ALA A 86 -13.21 -4.36 18.24
C ALA A 86 -11.69 -4.13 18.40
N LYS A 87 -11.22 -4.15 19.64
CA LYS A 87 -9.78 -4.06 19.96
C LYS A 87 -8.98 -5.15 19.24
N PHE A 88 -7.77 -4.82 18.79
CA PHE A 88 -6.82 -5.70 18.10
C PHE A 88 -7.37 -6.36 16.82
N ARG A 89 -8.45 -5.80 16.24
CA ARG A 89 -8.97 -6.22 14.93
C ARG A 89 -8.56 -5.23 13.86
N THR A 90 -8.50 -5.70 12.63
CA THR A 90 -8.19 -4.87 11.47
C THR A 90 -9.49 -4.60 10.73
N TYR A 91 -9.80 -3.32 10.55
CA TYR A 91 -10.81 -2.87 9.61
C TYR A 91 -10.37 -3.24 8.20
N ARG A 92 -11.31 -3.71 7.36
CA ARG A 92 -11.03 -3.99 5.95
C ARG A 92 -12.26 -3.68 5.12
N ASP A 93 -12.07 -2.87 4.09
CA ASP A 93 -13.14 -2.53 3.16
C ASP A 93 -12.62 -2.19 1.77
N GLN A 94 -13.53 -2.16 0.80
CA GLN A 94 -13.19 -2.04 -0.61
C GLN A 94 -13.98 -0.90 -1.26
N VAL A 95 -13.31 -0.13 -2.08
CA VAL A 95 -13.92 0.84 -2.99
C VAL A 95 -13.69 0.40 -4.42
N TYR A 96 -14.59 0.81 -5.31
CA TYR A 96 -14.62 0.37 -6.71
C TYR A 96 -14.54 1.59 -7.62
N PRO A 97 -13.33 2.08 -7.96
CA PRO A 97 -13.18 3.21 -8.87
C PRO A 97 -13.71 2.91 -10.27
N GLN A 98 -13.51 1.67 -10.75
CA GLN A 98 -13.96 1.14 -12.05
C GLN A 98 -13.69 2.12 -13.21
N ARG A 99 -12.50 2.72 -13.22
CA ARG A 99 -12.17 3.78 -14.18
C ARG A 99 -10.68 3.86 -14.51
N HIS A 100 -10.38 4.54 -15.62
CA HIS A 100 -9.03 4.91 -15.98
C HIS A 100 -8.55 6.13 -15.21
N PHE A 101 -7.28 6.08 -14.84
CA PHE A 101 -6.56 7.22 -14.30
C PHE A 101 -5.36 7.50 -15.21
N PRO A 102 -5.06 8.77 -15.50
CA PRO A 102 -3.88 9.11 -16.28
C PRO A 102 -2.59 8.80 -15.51
N ALA A 103 -1.53 8.46 -16.23
CA ALA A 103 -0.20 8.24 -15.70
C ALA A 103 0.23 9.38 -14.78
N GLY A 104 0.85 9.04 -13.65
CA GLY A 104 1.28 10.01 -12.66
C GLY A 104 0.18 10.44 -11.68
N THR A 105 -1.07 9.98 -11.85
CA THR A 105 -2.10 10.16 -10.83
C THR A 105 -1.67 9.49 -9.54
N ARG A 106 -1.72 10.21 -8.41
CA ARG A 106 -1.47 9.60 -7.11
C ARG A 106 -2.77 9.15 -6.49
N LEU A 107 -2.86 7.89 -6.14
CA LEU A 107 -3.93 7.29 -5.35
C LEU A 107 -3.47 7.22 -3.89
N CYS A 108 -4.26 7.76 -2.98
CA CYS A 108 -4.01 7.73 -1.55
C CYS A 108 -5.21 7.10 -0.84
N ALA A 109 -4.98 6.38 0.25
CA ALA A 109 -6.05 6.10 1.19
C ALA A 109 -5.71 6.63 2.56
N GLU A 110 -6.72 7.19 3.20
CA GLU A 110 -6.65 7.73 4.53
C GLU A 110 -7.49 6.87 5.45
N GLY A 111 -6.89 6.40 6.55
CA GLY A 111 -7.60 5.70 7.60
C GLY A 111 -7.93 6.64 8.75
N PHE A 112 -9.15 6.55 9.27
CA PHE A 112 -9.59 7.31 10.44
C PHE A 112 -9.97 6.36 11.57
N ARG A 113 -9.51 6.65 12.78
CA ARG A 113 -9.84 5.92 14.00
C ARG A 113 -10.41 6.90 15.02
N GLY A 114 -11.67 6.72 15.40
CA GLY A 114 -12.34 7.64 16.34
C GLY A 114 -12.37 9.09 15.83
N GLY A 115 -12.42 9.29 14.50
CA GLY A 115 -12.39 10.60 13.86
C GLY A 115 -10.99 11.19 13.63
N SER A 116 -9.92 10.58 14.16
CA SER A 116 -8.54 11.02 13.93
C SER A 116 -7.89 10.27 12.77
N SER A 117 -7.18 10.97 11.89
CA SER A 117 -6.40 10.35 10.81
C SER A 117 -5.22 9.57 11.40
N VAL A 118 -5.07 8.29 11.01
CA VAL A 118 -4.03 7.38 11.55
C VAL A 118 -3.01 6.97 10.50
N GLY A 119 -3.19 7.38 9.25
CA GLY A 119 -2.25 7.07 8.18
C GLY A 119 -2.78 7.40 6.79
N LEU A 120 -1.85 7.70 5.90
CA LEU A 120 -2.11 8.06 4.51
C LEU A 120 -1.08 7.41 3.55
N PRO A 121 -1.12 6.10 3.29
CA PRO A 121 -0.33 5.52 2.20
C PRO A 121 -0.81 6.08 0.85
N CYS A 122 0.15 6.36 -0.03
CA CYS A 122 -0.10 6.79 -1.39
C CYS A 122 0.76 6.00 -2.39
N VAL A 123 0.21 5.74 -3.57
CA VAL A 123 0.88 5.12 -4.71
C VAL A 123 0.69 6.00 -5.95
N THR A 124 1.68 6.00 -6.84
CA THR A 124 1.55 6.66 -8.16
C THR A 124 1.12 5.61 -9.18
N LEU A 125 0.02 5.88 -9.88
CA LEU A 125 -0.49 5.04 -10.97
C LEU A 125 0.38 5.28 -12.21
N THR A 126 0.88 4.22 -12.83
CA THR A 126 1.94 4.28 -13.86
C THR A 126 1.46 4.16 -15.30
N SER A 127 0.15 4.03 -15.53
CA SER A 127 -0.46 3.79 -16.85
C SER A 127 -0.68 5.04 -17.66
#